data_AF-A0A7V1U5D4-F1
#
_entry.id   AF-A0A7V1U5D4-F1
#
_cell.length_a   1.000
_cell.length_b   1.000
_cell.length_c   1.000
_cell.angle_alpha   90.00
_cell.angle_beta   90.00
_cell.angle_gamma   90.00
#
_symmetry.space_group_name_H-M   'P 1'
#
loop_
_entity.id
_entity.type
_entity.pdbx_description
1 polymer ?
#
loop_
_entity_poly.entity_id
_entity_poly.type
_entity_poly.pdbx_seq_one_letter_code
_entity_poly.pdbx_strand_id
1 'polypeptide(L)'
;MEFASEMIVKATVAGLRIGEAPTTLSRPPDGRRTHLRRWRDGWRHLRFLLLYSPRWLFLYPGLALMAAGAAVVGWLLPGPRRALGVTFDVQTLLYGAMAIVVGFQAVLFSYLARVYAVTHGLLPEDPALTRLFRVATLETGLAAGALLLLIGAAGSVWAFVQWSVTSFGPLDASRTLRTVIPSLTALLLGVEVVLASFFFSLLGLERR
;
A
#
# COMPACT_ATOMS: atom_id res chain seq x y z
N MET A 1 15.81 -24.43 8.33
CA MET A 1 16.14 -23.20 9.09
C MET A 1 14.90 -22.44 9.52
N GLU A 2 13.76 -22.54 8.82
CA GLU A 2 12.54 -21.82 9.21
C GLU A 2 11.95 -22.31 10.54
N PHE A 3 12.17 -23.57 10.92
CA PHE A 3 11.57 -24.16 12.13
C PHE A 3 11.88 -23.41 13.44
N ALA A 4 13.12 -22.96 13.63
CA ALA A 4 13.48 -22.23 14.86
C ALA A 4 12.72 -20.90 14.96
N SER A 5 12.62 -20.19 13.84
CA SER A 5 11.88 -18.93 13.75
C SER A 5 10.38 -19.13 13.85
N GLU A 6 9.86 -20.19 13.21
CA GLU A 6 8.46 -20.58 13.28
C GLU A 6 8.06 -20.95 14.71
N MET A 7 8.91 -21.69 15.42
CA MET A 7 8.70 -22.02 16.83
C MET A 7 8.61 -20.75 17.69
N ILE A 8 9.53 -19.79 17.52
CA ILE A 8 9.50 -18.52 18.26
C ILE A 8 8.24 -17.72 17.92
N VAL A 9 7.90 -17.59 16.64
CA VAL A 9 6.70 -16.85 16.19
C VAL A 9 5.44 -17.50 16.76
N LYS A 10 5.28 -18.82 16.64
CA LYS A 10 4.11 -19.55 17.18
C LYS A 10 4.04 -19.47 18.70
N ALA A 11 5.18 -19.62 19.40
CA ALA A 11 5.22 -19.47 20.86
C ALA A 11 4.80 -18.06 21.30
N THR A 12 5.24 -17.02 20.57
CA THR A 12 4.85 -15.64 20.84
C THR A 12 3.37 -15.41 20.57
N VAL A 13 2.85 -15.89 19.43
CA VAL A 13 1.42 -15.80 19.07
C VAL A 13 0.54 -16.54 20.08
N ALA A 14 1.00 -17.67 20.60
CA ALA A 14 0.32 -18.45 21.64
C ALA A 14 0.51 -17.91 23.07
N GLY A 15 1.25 -16.81 23.25
CA GLY A 15 1.50 -16.22 24.58
C GLY A 15 2.33 -17.11 25.52
N LEU A 16 3.14 -18.02 24.98
CA LEU A 16 4.01 -18.89 25.76
C LEU A 16 5.17 -18.10 26.36
N ARG A 17 5.68 -18.57 27.50
CA ARG A 17 6.89 -18.00 28.13
C ARG A 17 8.11 -18.43 27.33
N ILE A 18 8.89 -17.45 26.87
CA ILE A 18 10.16 -17.67 26.17
C ILE A 18 11.28 -17.32 27.14
N GLY A 19 12.20 -18.26 27.34
CA GLY A 19 13.42 -18.06 28.12
C GLY A 19 14.65 -18.22 27.24
N GLU A 20 15.67 -17.41 27.47
CA GLU A 20 16.95 -17.50 26.78
C GLU A 20 18.01 -18.08 27.72
N ALA A 21 18.75 -19.08 27.24
CA ALA A 21 19.93 -19.58 27.92
C ALA A 21 21.16 -19.11 27.15
N PRO A 22 22.10 -18.35 27.77
CA PRO A 22 23.28 -17.88 27.06
C PRO A 22 24.14 -19.07 26.61
N THR A 23 24.50 -19.08 25.32
CA THR A 23 25.37 -20.11 24.74
C THR A 23 26.50 -19.45 23.96
N THR A 24 27.72 -19.99 24.06
CA THR A 24 28.86 -19.54 23.26
C THR A 24 28.96 -20.38 21.99
N LEU A 25 28.83 -19.75 20.82
CA LEU A 25 29.01 -20.42 19.53
C LEU A 25 30.49 -20.63 19.25
N SER A 26 31.01 -21.82 19.57
CA SER A 26 32.39 -22.21 19.29
C SER A 26 32.59 -22.62 17.82
N ARG A 27 33.79 -22.37 17.29
CA ARG A 27 34.16 -22.83 15.94
C ARG A 27 34.20 -24.36 15.92
N PRO A 28 33.66 -25.03 14.88
CA PRO A 28 33.74 -26.48 14.78
C PRO A 28 35.21 -26.95 14.83
N PRO A 29 35.55 -27.99 15.60
CA PRO A 29 36.91 -28.53 15.68
C PRO A 29 37.46 -28.96 14.31
N ASP A 30 36.57 -29.41 13.43
CA ASP A 30 36.91 -30.05 12.16
C ASP A 30 37.12 -29.04 11.01
N GLY A 31 37.13 -27.73 11.28
CA GLY A 31 37.29 -26.70 10.24
C GLY A 31 36.16 -26.63 9.20
N ARG A 32 35.03 -27.31 9.44
CA ARG A 32 33.88 -27.39 8.53
C ARG A 32 33.39 -25.99 8.13
N ARG A 33 33.27 -25.76 6.82
CA ARG A 33 32.66 -24.54 6.28
C ARG A 33 31.17 -24.52 6.61
N THR A 34 30.64 -23.33 6.88
CA THR A 34 29.22 -23.18 7.19
C THR A 34 28.38 -23.67 6.01
N HIS A 35 27.34 -24.46 6.28
CA HIS A 35 26.41 -24.97 5.27
C HIS A 35 25.38 -23.88 4.84
N LEU A 36 25.38 -22.75 5.56
CA LEU A 36 24.51 -21.60 5.35
C LEU A 36 24.93 -20.74 4.17
N ARG A 37 23.98 -20.48 3.26
CA ARG A 37 24.11 -19.54 2.16
C ARG A 37 23.56 -18.18 2.59
N ARG A 38 24.45 -17.28 3.05
CA ARG A 38 24.14 -15.94 3.61
C ARG A 38 22.94 -15.25 2.97
N TRP A 39 22.93 -15.09 1.64
CA TRP A 39 21.86 -14.38 0.94
C TRP A 39 20.57 -15.18 0.76
N ARG A 40 20.68 -16.43 0.28
CA ARG A 40 19.50 -17.26 -0.02
C ARG A 40 18.74 -17.62 1.25
N ASP A 41 19.46 -18.01 2.30
CA ASP A 41 18.87 -18.39 3.58
C ASP A 41 18.39 -17.14 4.36
N GLY A 42 19.12 -16.02 4.26
CA GLY A 42 18.68 -14.74 4.81
C GLY A 42 17.39 -14.22 4.17
N TRP A 43 17.29 -14.24 2.83
CA TRP A 43 16.06 -13.84 2.13
C TRP A 43 14.87 -14.75 2.49
N ARG A 44 15.10 -16.07 2.57
CA ARG A 44 14.07 -17.02 2.97
C ARG A 44 13.53 -16.71 4.37
N HIS A 45 14.42 -16.41 5.32
CA HIS A 45 14.04 -16.06 6.68
C HIS A 45 13.35 -14.69 6.77
N LEU A 46 13.87 -13.67 6.08
CA LEU A 46 13.23 -12.36 6.01
C LEU A 46 11.83 -12.45 5.41
N ARG A 47 11.66 -13.18 4.30
CA ARG A 47 10.37 -13.44 3.67
C ARG A 47 9.39 -14.09 4.65
N PHE A 48 9.84 -15.07 5.43
CA PHE A 48 9.02 -15.69 6.48
C PHE A 48 8.55 -14.64 7.50
N LEU A 49 9.46 -13.84 8.06
CA LEU A 49 9.11 -12.79 9.03
C LEU A 49 8.15 -11.74 8.44
N LEU A 50 8.36 -11.34 7.19
CA LEU A 50 7.52 -10.36 6.49
C LEU A 50 6.11 -10.90 6.20
N LEU A 51 5.98 -12.19 5.85
CA LEU A 51 4.68 -12.87 5.69
C LEU A 51 3.90 -12.90 7.01
N TYR A 52 4.57 -13.08 8.14
CA TYR A 52 3.96 -13.02 9.47
C TYR A 52 3.80 -11.58 10.02
N SER A 53 4.30 -10.56 9.30
CA SER A 53 4.16 -9.14 9.66
C SER A 53 3.59 -8.28 8.51
N PRO A 54 2.33 -8.51 8.08
CA PRO A 54 1.72 -7.75 6.98
C PRO A 54 1.64 -6.23 7.21
N ARG A 55 1.66 -5.76 8.48
CA ARG A 55 1.61 -4.32 8.79
C ARG A 55 2.89 -3.61 8.33
N TRP A 56 4.05 -4.20 8.63
CA TRP A 56 5.36 -3.63 8.32
C TRP A 56 5.74 -3.80 6.86
N LEU A 57 5.29 -4.89 6.23
CA LEU A 57 5.59 -5.12 4.81
C LEU A 57 4.80 -4.19 3.88
N PHE A 58 3.51 -3.97 4.17
CA PHE A 58 2.60 -3.34 3.20
C PHE A 58 1.90 -2.08 3.75
N LEU A 59 1.39 -2.11 5.00
CA LEU A 59 0.53 -1.01 5.51
C LEU A 59 1.31 0.28 5.75
N TYR A 60 2.34 0.24 6.61
CA TYR A 60 3.11 1.44 6.94
C TYR A 60 3.85 2.05 5.74
N PRO A 61 4.56 1.27 4.89
CA PRO A 61 5.17 1.85 3.69
C PRO A 61 4.10 2.38 2.72
N GLY A 62 2.97 1.69 2.57
CA GLY A 62 1.86 2.16 1.75
C GLY A 62 1.29 3.50 2.22
N LEU A 63 0.98 3.63 3.51
CA LEU A 63 0.49 4.87 4.11
C LEU A 63 1.51 6.02 4.01
N ALA A 64 2.80 5.73 4.25
CA ALA A 64 3.85 6.72 4.10
C ALA A 64 3.95 7.21 2.65
N LEU A 65 3.84 6.30 1.68
CA LEU A 65 3.89 6.63 0.26
C LEU A 65 2.66 7.45 -0.18
N MET A 66 1.46 7.10 0.30
CA MET A 66 0.24 7.89 0.07
C MET A 66 0.36 9.30 0.64
N ALA A 67 0.83 9.43 1.89
CA ALA A 67 0.98 10.72 2.54
C ALA A 67 2.03 11.60 1.86
N ALA A 68 3.18 11.03 1.51
CA ALA A 68 4.23 11.73 0.76
C ALA A 68 3.74 12.16 -0.63
N GLY A 69 3.06 11.26 -1.36
CA GLY A 69 2.47 11.56 -2.67
C GLY A 69 1.43 12.67 -2.59
N ALA A 70 0.52 12.62 -1.61
CA ALA A 70 -0.48 13.66 -1.38
C ALA A 70 0.16 15.02 -1.03
N ALA A 71 1.22 15.03 -0.22
CA ALA A 71 1.96 16.25 0.11
C ALA A 71 2.63 16.86 -1.13
N VAL A 72 3.27 16.03 -1.96
CA VAL A 72 3.88 16.46 -3.23
C VAL A 72 2.83 17.02 -4.17
N VAL A 73 1.71 16.33 -4.35
CA VAL A 73 0.59 16.77 -5.20
C VAL A 73 0.02 18.09 -4.69
N GLY A 74 -0.30 18.19 -3.39
CA GLY A 74 -0.82 19.42 -2.78
C GLY A 74 0.14 20.61 -2.90
N TRP A 75 1.45 20.38 -2.75
CA TRP A 75 2.46 21.42 -2.85
C TRP A 75 2.67 21.93 -4.29
N LEU A 76 2.59 21.02 -5.27
CA LEU A 76 2.81 21.33 -6.68
C LEU A 76 1.56 21.79 -7.40
N LEU A 77 0.34 21.48 -6.93
CA LEU A 77 -0.91 21.87 -7.59
C LEU A 77 -0.98 23.37 -7.97
N PRO A 78 -0.62 24.33 -7.09
CA PRO A 78 -0.73 25.77 -7.39
C PRO A 78 0.19 26.28 -8.50
N GLY A 79 1.31 25.60 -8.76
CA GLY A 79 2.28 26.06 -9.77
C GLY A 79 3.65 25.37 -9.67
N PRO A 80 4.56 25.63 -10.61
CA PRO A 80 5.92 25.10 -10.57
C PRO A 80 6.65 25.66 -9.35
N ARG A 81 7.42 24.82 -8.66
CA ARG A 81 8.19 25.22 -7.47
C ARG A 81 9.67 25.00 -7.72
N ARG A 82 10.50 25.95 -7.35
CA ARG A 82 11.96 25.80 -7.38
C ARG A 82 12.46 25.46 -5.98
N ALA A 83 13.26 24.40 -5.87
CA ALA A 83 13.99 24.08 -4.66
C ALA A 83 15.37 23.54 -5.03
N LEU A 84 16.41 23.97 -4.29
CA LEU A 84 17.80 23.54 -4.49
C LEU A 84 18.32 23.71 -5.94
N GLY A 85 17.85 24.73 -6.66
CA GLY A 85 18.23 24.98 -8.06
C GLY A 85 17.52 24.11 -9.10
N VAL A 86 16.66 23.17 -8.69
CA VAL A 86 15.85 22.33 -9.58
C VAL A 86 14.41 22.86 -9.61
N THR A 87 13.79 22.87 -10.80
CA THR A 87 12.38 23.24 -10.96
C THR A 87 11.52 21.98 -10.96
N PHE A 88 10.68 21.84 -9.93
CA PHE A 88 9.70 20.79 -9.82
C PHE A 88 8.40 21.25 -10.49
N ASP A 89 7.95 20.47 -11.47
CA ASP A 89 6.78 20.76 -12.29
C ASP A 89 5.92 19.50 -12.45
N VAL A 90 5.19 19.38 -13.56
CA VAL A 90 4.23 18.31 -13.83
C VAL A 90 4.82 16.90 -13.77
N GLN A 91 6.09 16.71 -14.14
CA GLN A 91 6.74 15.40 -14.03
C GLN A 91 6.76 14.92 -12.57
N THR A 92 7.12 15.80 -11.63
CA THR A 92 7.13 15.49 -10.20
C THR A 92 5.71 15.31 -9.66
N LEU A 93 4.75 16.08 -10.17
CA LEU A 93 3.33 15.92 -9.86
C LEU A 93 2.83 14.52 -10.24
N LEU A 94 3.22 14.02 -11.43
CA LEU A 94 2.89 12.67 -11.90
C LEU A 94 3.50 11.59 -10.99
N TYR A 95 4.76 11.74 -10.57
CA TYR A 95 5.36 10.83 -9.59
C TYR A 95 4.64 10.86 -8.24
N GLY A 96 4.18 12.03 -7.79
CA GLY A 96 3.34 12.16 -6.59
C GLY A 96 2.02 11.41 -6.71
N ALA A 97 1.33 11.54 -7.85
CA ALA A 97 0.11 10.79 -8.14
C ALA A 97 0.33 9.27 -8.17
N MET A 98 1.41 8.80 -8.84
CA MET A 98 1.77 7.38 -8.84
C MET A 98 2.07 6.86 -7.44
N ALA A 99 2.76 7.65 -6.61
CA ALA A 99 3.03 7.28 -5.22
C ALA A 99 1.72 7.09 -4.41
N ILE A 100 0.70 7.92 -4.66
CA ILE A 100 -0.62 7.74 -4.03
C ILE A 100 -1.25 6.40 -4.46
N VAL A 101 -1.28 6.11 -5.76
CA VAL A 101 -1.88 4.87 -6.30
C VAL A 101 -1.15 3.63 -5.78
N VAL A 102 0.18 3.59 -5.89
CA VAL A 102 0.98 2.47 -5.39
C VAL A 102 0.84 2.32 -3.88
N GLY A 103 0.79 3.43 -3.15
CA GLY A 103 0.58 3.42 -1.70
C GLY A 103 -0.78 2.85 -1.33
N PHE A 104 -1.84 3.22 -2.05
CA PHE A 104 -3.18 2.67 -1.87
C PHE A 104 -3.22 1.17 -2.15
N GLN A 105 -2.61 0.72 -3.25
CA GLN A 105 -2.50 -0.70 -3.59
C GLN A 105 -1.75 -1.49 -2.51
N ALA A 106 -0.65 -0.95 -1.97
CA ALA A 106 0.08 -1.58 -0.87
C ALA A 106 -0.80 -1.69 0.40
N VAL A 107 -1.55 -0.64 0.75
CA VAL A 107 -2.50 -0.68 1.86
C VAL A 107 -3.56 -1.77 1.63
N LEU A 108 -4.13 -1.85 0.43
CA LEU A 108 -5.09 -2.88 0.04
C LEU A 108 -4.51 -4.29 0.22
N PHE A 109 -3.31 -4.55 -0.31
CA PHE A 109 -2.62 -5.83 -0.16
C PHE A 109 -2.34 -6.19 1.30
N SER A 110 -2.05 -5.21 2.16
CA SER A 110 -1.91 -5.47 3.60
C SER A 110 -3.18 -6.06 4.19
N TYR A 111 -4.35 -5.50 3.85
CA TYR A 111 -5.62 -6.01 4.33
C TYR A 111 -5.95 -7.38 3.75
N LEU A 112 -5.75 -7.59 2.44
CA LEU A 112 -5.95 -8.89 1.81
C LEU A 112 -5.09 -9.99 2.44
N ALA A 113 -3.80 -9.70 2.64
CA ALA A 113 -2.86 -10.63 3.27
C ALA A 113 -3.28 -10.99 4.71
N ARG A 114 -3.83 -10.02 5.45
CA ARG A 114 -4.35 -10.29 6.80
C ARG A 114 -5.63 -11.10 6.80
N VAL A 115 -6.57 -10.80 5.90
CA VAL A 115 -7.79 -11.62 5.80
C VAL A 115 -7.39 -13.07 5.53
N TYR A 116 -6.50 -13.30 4.56
CA TYR A 116 -5.97 -14.62 4.25
C TYR A 116 -5.30 -15.30 5.46
N ALA A 117 -4.44 -14.57 6.19
CA ALA A 117 -3.73 -15.13 7.33
C ALA A 117 -4.67 -15.50 8.49
N VAL A 118 -5.72 -14.70 8.73
CA VAL A 118 -6.73 -14.99 9.76
C VAL A 118 -7.62 -16.17 9.32
N THR A 119 -8.06 -16.23 8.06
CA THR A 119 -8.91 -17.34 7.58
C THR A 119 -8.21 -18.69 7.61
N HIS A 120 -6.89 -18.72 7.42
CA HIS A 120 -6.08 -19.94 7.51
C HIS A 120 -5.54 -20.22 8.92
N GLY A 121 -5.94 -19.46 9.93
CA GLY A 121 -5.51 -19.65 11.33
C GLY A 121 -4.02 -19.40 11.57
N LEU A 122 -3.33 -18.67 10.66
CA LEU A 122 -1.92 -18.34 10.79
C LEU A 122 -1.68 -17.20 11.80
N LEU A 123 -2.67 -16.32 11.95
CA LEU A 123 -2.65 -15.19 12.87
C LEU A 123 -3.98 -15.13 13.64
N PRO A 124 -3.96 -14.71 14.92
CA PRO A 124 -5.18 -14.50 15.69
C PRO A 124 -6.01 -13.36 15.09
N GLU A 125 -7.31 -13.31 15.43
CA GLU A 125 -8.20 -12.26 14.95
C GLU A 125 -7.64 -10.86 15.28
N ASP A 126 -7.49 -10.02 14.25
CA ASP A 126 -7.00 -8.65 14.41
C ASP A 126 -8.19 -7.70 14.62
N PRO A 127 -8.29 -7.00 15.77
CA PRO A 127 -9.39 -6.07 16.03
C PRO A 127 -9.46 -4.93 15.01
N ALA A 128 -8.34 -4.57 14.36
CA ALA A 128 -8.34 -3.58 13.26
C ALA A 128 -9.07 -4.11 12.02
N LEU A 129 -8.97 -5.40 11.74
CA LEU A 129 -9.63 -6.06 10.60
C LEU A 129 -11.14 -6.14 10.86
N THR A 130 -11.55 -6.46 12.10
CA THR A 130 -12.96 -6.45 12.51
C THR A 130 -13.58 -5.06 12.44
N ARG A 131 -12.84 -4.01 12.82
CA ARG A 131 -13.27 -2.62 12.64
C ARG A 131 -13.40 -2.26 11.16
N LEU A 132 -12.45 -2.67 10.32
CA LEU A 132 -12.52 -2.42 8.89
C LEU A 132 -13.79 -3.04 8.29
N PHE A 133 -14.08 -4.31 8.55
CA PHE A 133 -15.31 -4.95 8.05
C PHE A 133 -16.61 -4.31 8.54
N ARG A 134 -16.58 -3.58 9.67
CA ARG A 134 -17.74 -2.83 10.16
C ARG A 134 -17.97 -1.52 9.39
N VAL A 135 -16.91 -0.88 8.90
CA VAL A 135 -16.97 0.44 8.23
C VAL A 135 -16.92 0.31 6.70
N ALA A 136 -16.11 -0.61 6.19
CA ALA A 136 -15.96 -0.95 4.78
C ALA A 136 -17.05 -1.94 4.35
N THR A 137 -18.31 -1.55 4.56
CA THR A 137 -19.46 -2.21 3.94
C THR A 137 -19.44 -1.97 2.43
N LEU A 138 -20.10 -2.84 1.67
CA LEU A 138 -20.17 -2.71 0.21
C LEU A 138 -20.75 -1.35 -0.19
N GLU A 139 -21.77 -0.89 0.53
CA GLU A 139 -22.51 0.34 0.28
C GLU A 139 -21.64 1.58 0.52
N THR A 140 -20.91 1.63 1.63
CA THR A 140 -20.00 2.75 1.94
C THR A 140 -18.83 2.80 0.95
N GLY A 141 -18.32 1.63 0.58
CA GLY A 141 -17.28 1.49 -0.44
C GLY A 141 -17.73 1.94 -1.83
N LEU A 142 -18.92 1.51 -2.27
CA LEU A 142 -19.52 1.98 -3.52
C LEU A 142 -19.77 3.48 -3.51
N ALA A 143 -20.30 4.02 -2.41
CA ALA A 143 -20.56 5.46 -2.29
C ALA A 143 -19.26 6.28 -2.38
N ALA A 144 -18.22 5.87 -1.65
CA ALA A 144 -16.91 6.52 -1.69
C ALA A 144 -16.26 6.42 -3.08
N GLY A 145 -16.30 5.23 -3.70
CA GLY A 145 -15.78 5.01 -5.05
C GLY A 145 -16.54 5.81 -6.10
N ALA A 146 -17.88 5.83 -6.05
CA ALA A 146 -18.71 6.62 -6.94
C ALA A 146 -18.44 8.13 -6.79
N LEU A 147 -18.28 8.63 -5.57
CA LEU A 147 -17.93 10.03 -5.33
C LEU A 147 -16.58 10.38 -5.97
N LEU A 148 -15.56 9.53 -5.79
CA LEU A 148 -14.24 9.72 -6.42
C LEU A 148 -14.33 9.69 -7.95
N LEU A 149 -15.13 8.76 -8.50
CA LEU A 149 -15.37 8.69 -9.94
C LEU A 149 -16.05 9.95 -10.48
N LEU A 150 -17.06 10.47 -9.77
CA LEU A 150 -17.74 11.71 -10.15
C LEU A 150 -16.81 12.91 -10.10
N ILE A 151 -15.98 13.04 -9.05
CA ILE A 151 -14.99 14.11 -8.92
C ILE A 151 -13.97 14.03 -10.05
N GLY A 152 -13.43 12.83 -10.33
CA GLY A 152 -12.45 12.63 -11.39
C GLY A 152 -13.03 12.85 -12.79
N ALA A 153 -14.28 12.45 -13.03
CA ALA A 153 -14.98 12.69 -14.28
C ALA A 153 -15.25 14.18 -14.48
N ALA A 154 -15.74 14.88 -13.44
CA ALA A 154 -15.97 16.31 -13.48
C ALA A 154 -14.68 17.09 -13.76
N GLY A 155 -13.56 16.72 -13.10
CA GLY A 155 -12.26 17.32 -13.37
C GLY A 155 -11.74 17.08 -14.79
N SER A 156 -11.97 15.88 -15.33
CA SER A 156 -11.60 15.52 -16.71
C SER A 156 -12.43 16.28 -17.75
N VAL A 157 -13.75 16.38 -17.53
CA VAL A 157 -14.65 17.18 -18.36
C VAL A 157 -14.27 18.65 -18.29
N TRP A 158 -13.95 19.18 -17.10
CA TRP A 158 -13.51 20.55 -16.95
C TRP A 158 -12.21 20.83 -17.71
N ALA A 159 -11.22 19.93 -17.62
CA ALA A 159 -9.99 20.04 -18.42
C ALA A 159 -10.27 20.05 -19.93
N PHE A 160 -11.20 19.21 -20.40
CA PHE A 160 -11.62 19.18 -21.79
C PHE A 160 -12.33 20.47 -22.23
N VAL A 161 -13.24 20.99 -21.41
CA VAL A 161 -13.94 22.25 -21.68
C VAL A 161 -12.95 23.41 -21.75
N GLN A 162 -11.99 23.49 -20.82
CA GLN A 162 -10.95 24.53 -20.87
C GLN A 162 -10.15 24.50 -22.19
N TRP A 163 -9.88 23.32 -22.72
CA TRP A 163 -9.23 23.18 -24.02
C TRP A 163 -10.13 23.55 -25.21
N SER A 164 -11.44 23.27 -25.13
CA SER A 164 -12.40 23.70 -26.16
C SER A 164 -12.54 25.21 -26.24
N VAL A 165 -12.45 25.92 -25.10
CA VAL A 165 -12.57 27.39 -25.03
C VAL A 165 -11.39 28.10 -25.67
N THR A 166 -10.21 27.47 -25.73
CA THR A 166 -9.04 27.97 -26.48
C THR A 166 -9.05 27.56 -27.96
N SER A 167 -10.21 27.21 -28.52
CA SER A 167 -10.41 26.80 -29.91
C SER A 167 -9.53 25.62 -30.33
N PHE A 168 -9.24 24.70 -29.40
CA PHE A 168 -8.29 23.61 -29.60
C PHE A 168 -6.89 24.08 -30.02
N GLY A 169 -6.49 25.29 -29.61
CA GLY A 169 -5.16 25.84 -29.84
C GLY A 169 -4.04 25.04 -29.14
N PRO A 170 -2.79 25.50 -29.26
CA PRO A 170 -1.63 24.82 -28.68
C PRO A 170 -1.83 24.57 -27.17
N LEU A 171 -1.77 23.30 -26.76
CA LEU A 171 -1.94 22.89 -25.38
C LEU A 171 -0.76 23.36 -24.53
N ASP A 172 -1.02 24.23 -23.55
CA ASP A 172 -0.10 24.39 -22.42
C ASP A 172 -0.17 23.10 -21.60
N ALA A 173 0.79 22.22 -21.87
CA ALA A 173 0.91 20.92 -21.23
C ALA A 173 1.03 21.07 -19.70
N SER A 174 1.67 22.14 -19.20
CA SER A 174 1.83 22.33 -17.76
C SER A 174 0.47 22.56 -17.11
N ARG A 175 -0.33 23.51 -17.61
CA ARG A 175 -1.66 23.82 -17.05
C ARG A 175 -2.65 22.67 -17.20
N THR A 176 -2.68 22.02 -18.36
CA THR A 176 -3.66 20.97 -18.63
C THR A 176 -3.39 19.74 -17.76
N LEU A 177 -2.14 19.29 -17.69
CA LEU A 177 -1.76 18.11 -16.92
C LEU A 177 -1.92 18.31 -15.40
N ARG A 178 -1.82 19.54 -14.91
CA ARG A 178 -2.10 19.87 -13.49
C ARG A 178 -3.52 19.58 -13.06
N THR A 179 -4.46 19.59 -14.01
CA THR A 179 -5.86 19.23 -13.77
C THR A 179 -6.11 17.76 -14.09
N VAL A 180 -5.58 17.29 -15.21
CA VAL A 180 -5.79 15.93 -15.69
C VAL A 180 -5.18 14.89 -14.74
N ILE A 181 -3.99 15.13 -14.19
CA ILE A 181 -3.32 14.17 -13.30
C ILE A 181 -4.15 13.89 -12.03
N PRO A 182 -4.56 14.89 -11.22
CA PRO A 182 -5.45 14.63 -10.08
C PRO A 182 -6.78 14.00 -10.48
N SER A 183 -7.36 14.42 -11.61
CA SER A 183 -8.63 13.88 -12.11
C SER A 183 -8.53 12.39 -12.43
N LEU A 184 -7.48 11.99 -13.16
CA LEU A 184 -7.19 10.59 -13.46
C LEU A 184 -6.85 9.79 -12.20
N THR A 185 -6.12 10.39 -11.25
CA THR A 185 -5.81 9.75 -9.97
C THR A 185 -7.08 9.45 -9.18
N ALA A 186 -8.02 10.41 -9.14
CA ALA A 186 -9.33 10.20 -8.50
C ALA A 186 -10.16 9.13 -9.21
N LEU A 187 -10.17 9.10 -10.55
CA LEU A 187 -10.83 8.04 -11.31
C LEU A 187 -10.24 6.67 -10.99
N LEU A 188 -8.92 6.53 -11.03
CA LEU A 188 -8.22 5.27 -10.74
C LEU A 188 -8.52 4.78 -9.33
N LEU A 189 -8.34 5.63 -8.32
CA LEU A 189 -8.66 5.28 -6.93
C LEU A 189 -10.15 4.96 -6.75
N GLY A 190 -11.04 5.66 -7.44
CA GLY A 190 -12.48 5.39 -7.43
C GLY A 190 -12.79 3.97 -7.92
N VAL A 191 -12.23 3.56 -9.06
CA VAL A 191 -12.37 2.18 -9.57
C VAL A 191 -11.77 1.18 -8.59
N GLU A 192 -10.55 1.42 -8.09
CA GLU A 192 -9.89 0.51 -7.15
C GLU A 192 -10.70 0.34 -5.85
N VAL A 193 -11.30 1.42 -5.33
CA VAL A 193 -12.18 1.37 -4.15
C VAL A 193 -13.43 0.55 -4.44
N VAL A 194 -14.10 0.73 -5.59
CA VAL A 194 -15.28 -0.07 -5.95
C VAL A 194 -14.92 -1.55 -6.03
N LEU A 195 -13.84 -1.89 -6.76
CA LEU A 195 -13.39 -3.27 -6.91
C LEU A 195 -12.99 -3.90 -5.57
N ALA A 196 -12.24 -3.17 -4.75
CA ALA A 196 -11.86 -3.61 -3.41
C ALA A 196 -13.08 -3.87 -2.52
N SER A 197 -14.11 -3.03 -2.62
CA SER A 197 -15.34 -3.16 -1.82
C SER A 197 -16.12 -4.41 -2.18
N PHE A 198 -16.26 -4.72 -3.47
CA PHE A 198 -16.82 -6.00 -3.92
C PHE A 198 -16.00 -7.19 -3.42
N PHE A 199 -14.67 -7.10 -3.50
CA PHE A 199 -13.78 -8.18 -3.05
C PHE A 199 -13.88 -8.42 -1.53
N PHE A 200 -13.89 -7.36 -0.73
CA PHE A 200 -14.10 -7.48 0.72
C PHE A 200 -15.48 -7.99 1.09
N SER A 201 -16.52 -7.59 0.35
CA SER A 201 -17.87 -8.11 0.54
C SER A 201 -17.92 -9.62 0.30
N LEU A 202 -17.28 -10.11 -0.77
CA LEU A 202 -17.18 -11.54 -1.07
C LEU A 202 -16.48 -12.31 0.06
N LEU A 203 -15.35 -11.81 0.56
CA LEU A 203 -14.62 -12.42 1.68
C LEU A 203 -15.40 -12.36 3.00
N GLY A 204 -16.28 -11.36 3.16
CA GLY A 204 -17.14 -11.23 4.33
C GLY A 204 -18.27 -12.24 4.38
N LEU A 205 -18.72 -12.76 3.22
CA LEU A 205 -19.80 -13.76 3.14
C LEU A 205 -19.39 -15.11 3.75
N GLU A 206 -18.11 -15.51 3.66
CA GLU A 206 -17.62 -16.77 4.24
C GLU A 206 -17.55 -16.74 5.79
N ARG A 207 -17.66 -15.57 6.42
CA ARG A 207 -17.54 -15.40 7.88
C ARG A 207 -18.88 -15.26 8.61
N ARG A 208 -20.01 -15.21 7.89
CA ARG A 208 -21.36 -15.25 8.47
C ARG A 208 -21.91 -16.66 8.39
#